data_AF-A0A7S1SUT6-F1
#
_entry.id   AF-A0A7S1SUT6-F1
#
_cell.length_a   1.000
_cell.length_b   1.000
_cell.length_c   1.000
_cell.angle_alpha   90.00
_cell.angle_beta   90.00
_cell.angle_gamma   90.00
#
_symmetry.space_group_name_H-M   'P 1'
#
loop_
_entity.id
_entity.type
_entity.pdbx_description
1 polymer ?
#
loop_
_entity_poly.entity_id
_entity_poly.type
_entity_poly.pdbx_seq_one_letter_code
_entity_poly.pdbx_strand_id
1 'polypeptide(L)'
;MIVADGGRGDFEESTPPMLGIFDTILAGKADATWVFMGWEGVVAKRAGVELNAFYPQDFGVPYPYAPCLVAHPDTLAQNAEMVSKFLAASSEGWIAAAASPNEAAKALVNLAKEEAGVELEAGLVADSAEFVSTRCLDDSGHWGVMESKKWGDYIDWLVDSGLLTTAMQSRHPDVAADRVTLNDLRAGRAGKPIPRESVPTVFTNDFLPRP
;
A
#
# COMPACT_ATOMS: atom_id res chain seq x y z
N MET A 1 9.43 14.84 -5.30
CA MET A 1 10.25 14.40 -4.16
C MET A 1 11.70 14.82 -4.35
N ILE A 2 12.56 14.12 -5.11
CA ILE A 2 14.00 14.45 -5.25
C ILE A 2 14.26 15.94 -5.57
N VAL A 3 13.61 16.48 -6.60
CA VAL A 3 13.78 17.90 -6.98
C VAL A 3 13.24 18.86 -5.92
N ALA A 4 12.12 18.50 -5.29
CA ALA A 4 11.48 19.31 -4.25
C ALA A 4 12.32 19.36 -2.97
N ASP A 5 13.18 18.36 -2.74
CA ASP A 5 14.17 18.30 -1.67
C ASP A 5 15.55 18.87 -2.10
N GLY A 6 15.60 19.62 -3.21
CA GLY A 6 16.81 20.31 -3.68
C GLY A 6 17.77 19.46 -4.53
N GLY A 7 17.42 18.22 -4.86
CA GLY A 7 18.18 17.37 -5.76
C GLY A 7 17.97 17.67 -7.25
N ARG A 8 18.75 17.04 -8.13
CA ARG A 8 18.63 17.23 -9.60
C ARG A 8 17.49 16.43 -10.24
N GLY A 9 16.98 15.40 -9.55
CA GLY A 9 16.00 14.46 -10.12
C GLY A 9 16.61 13.42 -11.06
N ASP A 10 17.94 13.27 -11.04
CA ASP A 10 18.67 12.19 -11.71
C ASP A 10 18.66 10.96 -10.83
N PHE A 11 18.25 9.82 -11.37
CA PHE A 11 18.28 8.53 -10.68
C PHE A 11 18.41 7.39 -11.70
N GLU A 12 18.89 6.25 -11.24
CA GLU A 12 18.89 4.99 -11.98
C GLU A 12 17.92 4.03 -11.27
N GLU A 13 16.94 3.50 -12.00
CA GLU A 13 16.00 2.51 -11.45
C GLU A 13 16.67 1.12 -11.47
N SER A 14 16.63 0.44 -10.33
CA SER A 14 16.94 -0.99 -10.25
C SER A 14 15.74 -1.77 -9.72
N THR A 15 15.56 -2.99 -10.19
CA THR A 15 14.42 -3.85 -9.82
C THR A 15 14.91 -5.20 -9.29
N PRO A 16 15.52 -5.23 -8.08
CA PRO A 16 15.87 -6.50 -7.44
C PRO A 16 14.61 -7.30 -7.05
N PRO A 17 14.74 -8.60 -6.72
CA PRO A 17 13.62 -9.39 -6.20
C PRO A 17 12.95 -8.71 -5.00
N MET A 18 11.61 -8.69 -4.96
CA MET A 18 10.83 -7.86 -4.02
C MET A 18 11.23 -8.06 -2.55
N LEU A 19 11.44 -9.30 -2.12
CA LEU A 19 11.79 -9.61 -0.73
C LEU A 19 13.21 -9.15 -0.32
N GLY A 20 14.08 -8.79 -1.27
CA GLY A 20 15.45 -8.32 -1.01
C GLY A 20 15.63 -6.82 -1.17
N ILE A 21 14.56 -6.06 -1.42
CA ILE A 21 14.63 -4.62 -1.66
C ILE A 21 15.19 -3.88 -0.43
N PHE A 22 14.71 -4.21 0.76
CA PHE A 22 15.18 -3.57 1.98
C PHE A 22 16.65 -3.90 2.28
N ASP A 23 17.05 -5.16 2.11
CA ASP A 23 18.45 -5.59 2.27
C ASP A 23 19.38 -4.89 1.27
N THR A 24 18.90 -4.56 0.08
CA THR A 24 19.66 -3.82 -0.94
C THR A 24 20.03 -2.42 -0.44
N ILE A 25 19.12 -1.75 0.27
CA ILE A 25 19.38 -0.46 0.92
C ILE A 25 20.38 -0.63 2.07
N LEU A 26 20.15 -1.60 2.96
CA LEU A 26 21.04 -1.83 4.11
C LEU A 26 22.47 -2.20 3.69
N ALA A 27 22.62 -2.90 2.56
CA ALA A 27 23.92 -3.23 1.98
C ALA A 27 24.58 -2.07 1.21
N GLY A 28 23.95 -0.90 1.12
CA GLY A 28 24.45 0.26 0.38
C GLY A 28 24.49 0.06 -1.14
N LYS A 29 23.68 -0.86 -1.67
CA LYS A 29 23.58 -1.14 -3.11
C LYS A 29 22.52 -0.29 -3.83
N ALA A 30 21.69 0.40 -3.07
CA ALA A 30 20.75 1.40 -3.55
C ALA A 30 20.67 2.55 -2.53
N ASP A 31 20.36 3.76 -3.00
CA ASP A 31 20.30 4.96 -2.16
C ASP A 31 18.92 5.18 -1.52
N ALA A 32 17.85 4.70 -2.16
CA ALA A 32 16.48 4.88 -1.67
C ALA A 32 15.55 3.75 -2.15
N THR A 33 14.55 3.43 -1.33
CA THR A 33 13.47 2.52 -1.70
C THR A 33 12.15 2.93 -1.06
N TRP A 34 11.05 2.33 -1.53
CA TRP A 34 9.75 2.41 -0.88
C TRP A 34 9.65 1.33 0.20
N VAL A 35 9.26 1.74 1.40
CA VAL A 35 9.05 0.87 2.56
C VAL A 35 7.69 1.07 3.20
N PHE A 36 7.26 0.10 4.02
CA PHE A 36 6.19 0.31 5.00
C PHE A 36 6.81 0.59 6.37
N MET A 37 6.50 1.75 6.96
CA MET A 37 7.07 2.12 8.26
C MET A 37 6.66 1.17 9.39
N GLY A 38 5.51 0.49 9.25
CA GLY A 38 5.09 -0.54 10.20
C GLY A 38 5.91 -1.82 10.13
N TRP A 39 6.65 -2.05 9.05
CA TRP A 39 7.49 -3.23 8.89
C TRP A 39 8.97 -2.88 8.79
N GLU A 40 9.46 -2.45 7.62
CA GLU A 40 10.88 -2.11 7.44
C GLU A 40 11.32 -0.94 8.33
N GLY A 41 10.42 0.01 8.62
CA GLY A 41 10.70 1.08 9.59
C GLY A 41 10.94 0.55 11.00
N VAL A 42 10.18 -0.46 11.42
CA VAL A 42 10.37 -1.16 12.70
C VAL A 42 11.67 -1.97 12.67
N VAL A 43 11.96 -2.70 11.58
CA VAL A 43 13.22 -3.42 11.41
C VAL A 43 14.41 -2.47 11.56
N ALA A 44 14.40 -1.34 10.86
CA ALA A 44 15.46 -0.33 10.93
C ALA A 44 15.64 0.20 12.36
N LYS A 45 14.54 0.57 13.03
CA LYS A 45 14.56 1.03 14.42
C LYS A 45 15.16 0.00 15.37
N ARG A 46 14.77 -1.27 15.26
CA ARG A 46 15.31 -2.39 16.07
C ARG A 46 16.80 -2.61 15.81
N ALA A 47 17.25 -2.39 14.58
CA ALA A 47 18.65 -2.49 14.18
C ALA A 47 19.49 -1.23 14.50
N GLY A 48 18.89 -0.16 15.02
CA GLY A 48 19.58 1.12 15.24
C GLY A 48 19.98 1.83 13.94
N VAL A 49 19.28 1.54 12.84
CA VAL A 49 19.50 2.18 11.54
C VAL A 49 18.57 3.39 11.42
N GLU A 50 19.16 4.57 11.28
CA GLU A 50 18.41 5.80 11.03
C GLU A 50 17.94 5.87 9.58
N LEU A 51 16.63 6.05 9.38
CA LEU A 51 16.03 6.23 8.07
C LEU A 51 15.70 7.71 7.82
N ASN A 52 16.02 8.19 6.62
CA ASN A 52 15.45 9.42 6.08
C ASN A 52 14.16 9.07 5.34
N ALA A 53 13.02 9.28 5.99
CA ALA A 53 11.71 8.97 5.42
C ALA A 53 11.13 10.17 4.68
N PHE A 54 10.73 9.96 3.42
CA PHE A 54 10.05 10.96 2.61
C PHE A 54 8.63 10.50 2.30
N TYR A 55 7.63 11.23 2.78
CA TYR A 55 6.23 10.89 2.55
C TYR A 55 5.73 11.57 1.27
N PRO A 56 5.09 10.85 0.32
CA PRO A 56 4.63 11.45 -0.94
C PRO A 56 3.73 12.68 -0.75
N GLN A 57 2.90 12.70 0.29
CA GLN A 57 2.00 13.80 0.64
C GLN A 57 2.74 15.11 0.89
N ASP A 58 3.92 15.05 1.52
CA ASP A 58 4.76 16.22 1.82
C ASP A 58 5.33 16.86 0.55
N PHE A 59 5.27 16.15 -0.58
CA PHE A 59 5.79 16.57 -1.87
C PHE A 59 4.70 16.74 -2.93
N GLY A 60 3.46 16.98 -2.50
CA GLY A 60 2.33 17.30 -3.39
C GLY A 60 1.76 16.10 -4.14
N VAL A 61 2.03 14.88 -3.68
CA VAL A 61 1.41 13.66 -4.20
C VAL A 61 0.31 13.24 -3.21
N PRO A 62 -0.99 13.42 -3.53
CA PRO A 62 -2.06 12.86 -2.73
C PRO A 62 -1.83 11.35 -2.58
N TYR A 63 -2.03 10.83 -1.37
CA TYR A 63 -1.81 9.41 -1.12
C TYR A 63 -3.14 8.76 -0.78
N PRO A 64 -3.59 7.78 -1.58
CA PRO A 64 -4.81 7.06 -1.31
C PRO A 64 -4.55 6.01 -0.21
N TYR A 65 -5.47 5.06 -0.08
CA TYR A 65 -5.35 3.98 0.88
C TYR A 65 -4.41 2.88 0.35
N ALA A 66 -3.50 2.40 1.22
CA ALA A 66 -2.64 1.26 0.96
C ALA A 66 -2.26 0.56 2.27
N PRO A 67 -2.32 -0.79 2.37
CA PRO A 67 -2.93 -1.70 1.39
C PRO A 67 -4.47 -1.61 1.38
N CYS A 68 -5.11 -2.14 0.33
CA CYS A 68 -6.56 -2.22 0.20
C CYS A 68 -7.00 -3.65 -0.11
N LEU A 69 -8.21 -4.00 0.33
CA LEU A 69 -8.91 -5.17 -0.19
C LEU A 69 -9.54 -4.83 -1.54
N VAL A 70 -9.42 -5.75 -2.49
CA VAL A 70 -9.99 -5.62 -3.84
C VAL A 70 -10.85 -6.82 -4.16
N ALA A 71 -11.96 -6.60 -4.86
CA ALA A 71 -12.86 -7.65 -5.31
C ALA A 71 -13.29 -7.35 -6.76
N HIS A 72 -13.56 -8.41 -7.53
CA HIS A 72 -14.12 -8.24 -8.86
C HIS A 72 -15.55 -7.68 -8.76
N PRO A 73 -15.97 -6.76 -9.65
CA PRO A 73 -17.34 -6.23 -9.65
C PRO A 73 -18.42 -7.32 -9.66
N ASP A 74 -18.20 -8.40 -10.41
CA ASP A 74 -19.13 -9.54 -10.43
C ASP A 74 -19.25 -10.22 -9.05
N THR A 75 -18.17 -10.30 -8.28
CA THR A 75 -18.22 -10.84 -6.91
C THR A 75 -19.07 -9.96 -6.01
N LEU A 76 -18.93 -8.64 -6.12
CA LEU A 76 -19.74 -7.69 -5.35
C LEU A 76 -21.23 -7.80 -5.71
N ALA A 77 -21.55 -7.95 -7.00
CA ALA A 77 -22.92 -8.06 -7.47
C ALA A 77 -23.58 -9.41 -7.16
N GLN A 78 -22.85 -10.51 -7.32
CA GLN A 78 -23.40 -11.87 -7.22
C GLN A 78 -23.32 -12.43 -5.80
N ASN A 79 -22.34 -11.99 -4.99
CA ASN A 79 -22.04 -12.56 -3.68
C ASN A 79 -22.07 -11.51 -2.55
N ALA A 80 -22.94 -10.51 -2.67
CA ALA A 80 -23.06 -9.39 -1.73
C ALA A 80 -23.08 -9.83 -0.25
N GLU A 81 -23.88 -10.85 0.10
CA GLU A 81 -23.99 -11.35 1.48
C GLU A 81 -22.67 -11.95 1.99
N MET A 82 -21.96 -12.70 1.14
CA MET A 82 -20.65 -13.26 1.48
C MET A 82 -19.64 -12.13 1.73
N VAL A 83 -19.63 -11.11 0.86
CA VAL A 83 -18.74 -9.95 0.99
C VAL A 83 -19.02 -9.19 2.28
N SER A 84 -20.28 -8.89 2.60
CA SER A 84 -20.64 -8.22 3.86
C SER A 84 -20.23 -9.03 5.09
N LYS A 85 -20.45 -10.35 5.08
CA LYS A 85 -20.04 -11.21 6.20
C LYS A 85 -18.52 -11.27 6.37
N PHE A 86 -17.79 -11.37 5.25
CA PHE A 86 -16.33 -11.36 5.26
C PHE A 86 -15.78 -10.04 5.82
N LEU A 87 -16.32 -8.90 5.38
CA LEU A 87 -15.90 -7.58 5.87
C LEU A 87 -16.30 -7.35 7.33
N ALA A 88 -17.44 -7.87 7.78
CA ALA A 88 -17.83 -7.83 9.18
C ALA A 88 -16.85 -8.60 10.07
N ALA A 89 -16.53 -9.85 9.72
CA ALA A 89 -15.55 -10.64 10.46
C ALA A 89 -14.15 -9.99 10.43
N SER A 90 -13.76 -9.42 9.28
CA SER A 90 -12.49 -8.70 9.15
C SER A 90 -12.44 -7.46 10.05
N SER A 91 -13.53 -6.67 10.08
CA SER A 91 -13.65 -5.48 10.94
C SER A 91 -13.52 -5.85 12.41
N GLU A 92 -14.23 -6.88 12.87
CA GLU A 92 -14.11 -7.38 14.25
C GLU A 92 -12.67 -7.81 14.57
N GLY A 93 -12.00 -8.52 13.66
CA GLY A 93 -10.60 -8.91 13.82
C GLY A 93 -9.65 -7.73 13.94
N TRP A 94 -9.80 -6.70 13.10
CA TRP A 94 -8.97 -5.50 13.16
C TRP A 94 -9.23 -4.64 14.40
N ILE A 95 -10.47 -4.53 14.84
CA ILE A 95 -10.82 -3.85 16.10
C ILE A 95 -10.18 -4.60 17.29
N ALA A 96 -10.28 -5.92 17.31
CA ALA A 96 -9.64 -6.74 18.34
C ALA A 96 -8.10 -6.61 18.31
N ALA A 97 -7.50 -6.61 17.12
CA ALA A 97 -6.06 -6.44 16.95
C ALA A 97 -5.59 -5.06 17.40
N ALA A 98 -6.35 -4.00 17.13
CA ALA A 98 -6.07 -2.65 17.62
C ALA A 98 -6.13 -2.59 19.15
N ALA A 99 -7.10 -3.26 19.76
CA ALA A 99 -7.28 -3.30 21.21
C ALA A 99 -6.24 -4.18 21.93
N SER A 100 -5.66 -5.17 21.25
CA SER A 100 -4.73 -6.14 21.84
C SER A 100 -3.60 -6.53 20.85
N PRO A 101 -2.71 -5.58 20.49
CA PRO A 101 -1.70 -5.78 19.45
C PRO A 101 -0.76 -6.95 19.74
N ASN A 102 -0.38 -7.17 21.01
CA ASN A 102 0.50 -8.28 21.39
C ASN A 102 -0.14 -9.66 21.17
N GLU A 103 -1.46 -9.79 21.42
CA GLU A 103 -2.16 -11.05 21.17
C GLU A 103 -2.36 -11.28 19.66
N ALA A 104 -2.66 -10.21 18.91
CA ALA A 104 -2.71 -10.27 17.46
C ALA A 104 -1.36 -10.66 16.84
N ALA A 105 -0.26 -10.12 17.36
CA ALA A 105 1.09 -10.47 16.93
C ALA A 105 1.41 -11.96 17.16
N LYS A 106 1.09 -12.48 18.35
CA LYS A 106 1.25 -13.91 18.65
C LYS A 106 0.43 -14.79 17.72
N ALA A 107 -0.83 -14.41 17.47
CA ALA A 107 -1.70 -15.15 16.56
C ALA A 107 -1.11 -15.18 15.15
N LEU A 108 -0.63 -14.04 14.65
CA LEU A 108 0.01 -13.95 13.33
C LEU A 108 1.27 -14.82 13.23
N VAL A 109 2.16 -14.78 14.24
CA VAL A 109 3.38 -15.62 14.27
C VAL A 109 3.02 -17.10 14.18
N ASN A 110 2.04 -17.54 14.97
CA ASN A 110 1.62 -18.94 14.98
C ASN A 110 0.99 -19.33 13.63
N LEU A 111 0.05 -18.55 13.11
CA LEU A 111 -0.62 -18.82 11.84
C LEU A 111 0.35 -18.80 10.66
N ALA A 112 1.29 -17.87 10.61
CA ALA A 112 2.29 -17.81 9.53
C ALA A 112 3.14 -19.10 9.48
N LYS A 113 3.48 -19.64 10.65
CA LYS A 113 4.21 -20.91 10.75
C LYS A 113 3.35 -22.11 10.39
N GLU A 114 2.15 -22.19 10.96
CA GLU A 114 1.25 -23.34 10.80
C GLU A 114 0.67 -23.46 9.39
N GLU A 115 0.24 -22.34 8.80
CA GLU A 115 -0.49 -22.33 7.52
C GLU A 115 0.44 -22.09 6.31
N ALA A 116 1.54 -21.35 6.50
CA ALA A 116 2.43 -20.95 5.41
C ALA A 116 3.87 -21.45 5.56
N GLY A 117 4.23 -22.08 6.69
CA GLY A 117 5.61 -22.49 6.96
C GLY A 117 6.60 -21.33 7.08
N VAL A 118 6.10 -20.11 7.33
CA VAL A 118 6.89 -18.89 7.42
C VAL A 118 7.22 -18.61 8.89
N GLU A 119 8.51 -18.62 9.23
CA GLU A 119 8.99 -18.23 10.54
C GLU A 119 9.10 -16.69 10.61
N LEU A 120 8.35 -16.08 11.52
CA LEU A 120 8.40 -14.64 11.79
C LEU A 120 9.10 -14.38 13.14
N GLU A 121 9.92 -13.35 13.22
CA GLU A 121 10.56 -12.94 14.47
C GLU A 121 9.53 -12.28 15.39
N ALA A 122 9.21 -12.94 16.52
CA ALA A 122 8.08 -12.54 17.35
C ALA A 122 8.18 -11.11 17.90
N GLY A 123 9.38 -10.63 18.23
CA GLY A 123 9.59 -9.27 18.70
C GLY A 123 9.33 -8.22 17.62
N LEU A 124 9.78 -8.47 16.38
CA LEU A 124 9.46 -7.63 15.23
C LEU A 124 7.95 -7.56 14.99
N VAL A 125 7.25 -8.69 15.02
CA VAL A 125 5.80 -8.71 14.80
C VAL A 125 5.05 -7.97 15.91
N ALA A 126 5.50 -8.08 17.16
CA ALA A 126 4.92 -7.34 18.28
C ALA A 126 5.08 -5.80 18.11
N ASP A 127 6.30 -5.34 17.81
CA ASP A 127 6.56 -3.91 17.58
C ASP A 127 5.78 -3.38 16.36
N SER A 128 5.68 -4.18 15.29
CA SER A 128 4.85 -3.88 14.12
C SER A 128 3.37 -3.78 14.47
N ALA A 129 2.84 -4.72 15.26
CA ALA A 129 1.44 -4.71 15.66
C ALA A 129 1.11 -3.48 16.52
N GLU A 130 2.02 -3.08 17.41
CA GLU A 130 1.87 -1.84 18.18
C GLU A 130 1.83 -0.62 17.25
N PHE A 131 2.74 -0.55 16.26
CA PHE A 131 2.73 0.53 15.28
C PHE A 131 1.40 0.59 14.49
N VAL A 132 0.91 -0.55 14.02
CA VAL A 132 -0.30 -0.63 13.18
C VAL A 132 -1.58 -0.40 13.98
N SER A 133 -1.64 -0.82 15.26
CA SER A 133 -2.83 -0.71 16.11
C SER A 133 -3.39 0.71 16.24
N THR A 134 -2.50 1.70 16.17
CA THR A 134 -2.84 3.13 16.27
C THR A 134 -3.23 3.76 14.93
N ARG A 135 -3.24 2.99 13.84
CA ARG A 135 -3.39 3.46 12.46
C ARG A 135 -4.39 2.66 11.62
N CYS A 136 -4.85 1.50 12.11
CA CYS A 136 -5.73 0.62 11.35
C CYS A 136 -7.22 0.97 11.50
N LEU A 137 -7.59 1.83 12.45
CA LEU A 137 -8.96 2.32 12.66
C LEU A 137 -9.03 3.82 12.36
N ASP A 138 -10.21 4.30 11.96
CA ASP A 138 -10.49 5.73 11.89
C ASP A 138 -10.69 6.34 13.29
N ASP A 139 -10.85 7.67 13.35
CA ASP A 139 -11.05 8.41 14.62
C ASP A 139 -12.32 7.99 15.39
N SER A 140 -13.26 7.31 14.73
CA SER A 140 -14.48 6.76 15.32
C SER A 140 -14.34 5.27 15.69
N GLY A 141 -13.17 4.67 15.48
CA GLY A 141 -12.91 3.26 15.77
C GLY A 141 -13.39 2.28 14.70
N HIS A 142 -13.77 2.76 13.51
CA HIS A 142 -14.17 1.87 12.41
C HIS A 142 -12.98 1.45 11.57
N TRP A 143 -13.02 0.20 11.09
CA TRP A 143 -12.05 -0.32 10.14
C TRP A 143 -12.58 -0.24 8.70
N GLY A 144 -11.69 0.04 7.75
CA GLY A 144 -11.93 -0.13 6.32
C GLY A 144 -12.73 0.99 5.61
N VAL A 145 -13.26 1.97 6.34
CA VAL A 145 -14.01 3.09 5.76
C VAL A 145 -13.10 3.94 4.88
N MET A 146 -13.53 4.16 3.63
CA MET A 146 -12.81 5.00 2.67
C MET A 146 -13.58 6.27 2.31
N GLU A 147 -12.84 7.35 2.08
CA GLU A 147 -13.38 8.66 1.72
C GLU A 147 -13.30 8.90 0.21
N SER A 148 -14.42 9.32 -0.38
CA SER A 148 -14.50 9.64 -1.81
C SER A 148 -13.52 10.73 -2.23
N LYS A 149 -13.32 11.75 -1.37
CA LYS A 149 -12.41 12.86 -1.65
C LYS A 149 -10.97 12.38 -1.83
N LYS A 150 -10.47 11.47 -0.99
CA LYS A 150 -9.08 10.96 -1.09
C LYS A 150 -8.84 10.23 -2.41
N TRP A 151 -9.80 9.41 -2.84
CA TRP A 151 -9.74 8.76 -4.15
C TRP A 151 -9.83 9.77 -5.30
N GLY A 152 -10.75 10.74 -5.21
CA GLY A 152 -10.88 11.82 -6.19
C GLY A 152 -9.60 12.60 -6.36
N ASP A 153 -9.03 13.12 -5.26
CA ASP A 153 -7.79 13.90 -5.25
C ASP A 153 -6.62 13.11 -5.89
N TYR A 154 -6.51 11.80 -5.62
CA TYR A 154 -5.47 10.96 -6.21
C TYR A 154 -5.65 10.73 -7.72
N ILE A 155 -6.88 10.47 -8.17
CA ILE A 155 -7.18 10.29 -9.59
C ILE A 155 -6.97 11.60 -10.35
N ASP A 156 -7.40 12.72 -9.79
CA ASP A 156 -7.21 14.05 -10.36
C ASP A 156 -5.70 14.36 -10.48
N TRP A 157 -4.92 14.05 -9.44
CA TRP A 157 -3.46 14.17 -9.50
C TRP A 157 -2.82 13.30 -10.59
N LEU A 158 -3.29 12.05 -10.79
CA LEU A 158 -2.81 11.19 -11.87
C LEU A 158 -3.11 11.80 -13.25
N VAL A 159 -4.27 12.44 -13.43
CA VAL A 159 -4.66 13.13 -14.66
C VAL A 159 -3.78 14.37 -14.89
N ASP A 160 -3.68 15.24 -13.90
CA ASP A 160 -2.91 16.48 -13.97
C ASP A 160 -1.41 16.23 -14.19
N SER A 161 -0.91 15.11 -13.65
CA SER A 161 0.48 14.66 -13.83
C SER A 161 0.73 13.90 -15.13
N GLY A 162 -0.30 13.67 -15.95
CA GLY A 162 -0.19 12.89 -17.20
C GLY A 162 0.12 11.40 -16.98
N LEU A 163 -0.16 10.87 -15.79
CA LEU A 163 0.10 9.49 -15.39
C LEU A 163 -1.10 8.56 -15.60
N LEU A 164 -2.33 9.11 -15.61
CA LEU A 164 -3.52 8.32 -15.91
C LEU A 164 -3.62 8.04 -17.41
N THR A 165 -3.13 6.88 -17.81
CA THR A 165 -2.92 6.54 -19.22
C THR A 165 -3.20 5.06 -19.50
N THR A 166 -3.29 4.70 -20.78
CA THR A 166 -3.51 3.31 -21.20
C THR A 166 -2.27 2.42 -21.04
N ALA A 167 -1.09 2.98 -20.82
CA ALA A 167 0.09 2.18 -20.51
C ALA A 167 0.13 1.87 -19.01
N MET A 168 0.55 0.65 -18.68
CA MET A 168 0.69 0.26 -17.28
C MET A 168 2.17 0.04 -16.97
N GLN A 169 2.66 0.71 -15.94
CA GLN A 169 3.90 0.31 -15.28
C GLN A 169 3.58 -0.99 -14.54
N SER A 170 3.93 -2.12 -15.15
CA SER A 170 3.78 -3.43 -14.53
C SER A 170 5.10 -4.17 -14.60
N ARG A 171 5.54 -4.63 -13.43
CA ARG A 171 6.72 -5.50 -13.28
C ARG A 171 6.35 -6.98 -13.39
N HIS A 172 5.07 -7.31 -13.58
CA HIS A 172 4.59 -8.69 -13.67
C HIS A 172 4.72 -9.22 -15.10
N PRO A 173 5.37 -10.39 -15.32
CA PRO A 173 5.72 -10.91 -16.65
C PRO A 173 4.53 -11.26 -17.54
N ASP A 174 3.31 -11.36 -17.00
CA ASP A 174 2.12 -11.85 -17.71
C ASP A 174 1.01 -10.81 -18.00
N VAL A 175 1.22 -9.53 -17.71
CA VAL A 175 0.21 -8.50 -18.05
C VAL A 175 0.21 -8.23 -19.55
N ALA A 176 -0.93 -8.46 -20.23
CA ALA A 176 -1.14 -8.27 -21.67
C ALA A 176 -1.24 -6.80 -22.12
N ALA A 177 -0.88 -5.85 -21.25
CA ALA A 177 -0.91 -4.41 -21.53
C ALA A 177 0.46 -3.92 -22.03
N ASP A 178 0.46 -2.78 -22.73
CA ASP A 178 1.67 -2.05 -23.09
C ASP A 178 2.44 -1.69 -21.81
N ARG A 179 3.54 -2.41 -21.56
CA ARG A 179 4.39 -2.18 -20.39
C ARG A 179 5.35 -1.04 -20.67
N VAL A 180 5.47 -0.16 -19.69
CA VAL A 180 6.36 1.00 -19.73
C VAL A 180 7.22 0.99 -18.48
N THR A 181 8.51 1.25 -18.65
CA THR A 181 9.43 1.51 -17.53
C THR A 181 9.13 2.89 -16.94
N LEU A 182 9.69 3.20 -15.76
CA LEU A 182 9.59 4.57 -15.23
C LEU A 182 10.27 5.59 -16.17
N ASN A 183 11.34 5.17 -16.85
CA ASN A 183 12.03 5.98 -17.86
C ASN A 183 11.16 6.22 -19.10
N ASP A 184 10.36 5.23 -19.52
CA ASP A 184 9.38 5.41 -20.60
C ASP A 184 8.31 6.43 -20.23
N LEU A 185 7.74 6.31 -19.02
CA LEU A 185 6.77 7.28 -18.49
C LEU A 185 7.37 8.71 -18.47
N ARG A 186 8.59 8.88 -17.94
CA ARG A 186 9.29 10.17 -17.91
C ARG A 186 9.59 10.74 -19.29
N ALA A 187 9.83 9.87 -20.27
CA ALA A 187 10.06 10.27 -21.65
C ALA A 187 8.77 10.54 -22.43
N GLY A 188 7.61 10.54 -21.77
CA GLY A 188 6.30 10.76 -22.40
C GLY A 188 5.76 9.54 -23.17
N ARG A 189 6.42 8.38 -23.06
CA ARG A 189 5.95 7.11 -23.63
C ARG A 189 5.00 6.44 -22.65
N ALA A 190 3.88 7.11 -22.34
CA ALA A 190 2.90 6.65 -21.36
C ALA A 190 1.61 6.12 -22.01
N GLY A 191 1.56 5.91 -23.33
CA GLY A 191 0.29 5.55 -23.99
C GLY A 191 -0.68 6.73 -24.07
N LYS A 192 -1.99 6.46 -24.21
CA LYS A 192 -3.01 7.50 -24.40
C LYS A 192 -3.56 7.97 -23.04
N PRO A 193 -3.76 9.27 -22.81
CA PRO A 193 -4.45 9.76 -21.62
C PRO A 193 -5.85 9.15 -21.48
N ILE A 194 -6.23 8.78 -20.26
CA ILE A 194 -7.58 8.34 -19.93
C ILE A 194 -8.35 9.54 -19.37
N PRO A 195 -9.50 9.92 -19.94
CA PRO A 195 -10.27 11.07 -19.45
C PRO A 195 -10.80 10.85 -18.04
N ARG A 196 -10.75 11.88 -17.18
CA ARG A 196 -11.17 11.80 -15.77
C ARG A 196 -12.62 11.34 -15.62
N GLU A 197 -13.49 11.80 -16.51
CA GLU A 197 -14.92 11.49 -16.57
C GLU A 197 -15.21 10.03 -16.93
N SER A 198 -14.24 9.31 -17.49
CA SER A 198 -14.36 7.89 -17.83
C SER A 198 -13.99 6.96 -16.66
N VAL A 199 -13.38 7.49 -15.61
CA VAL A 199 -12.98 6.70 -14.43
C VAL A 199 -14.21 6.42 -13.57
N PRO A 200 -14.59 5.14 -13.39
CA PRO A 200 -15.72 4.79 -12.54
C PRO A 200 -15.40 5.06 -11.07
N THR A 201 -16.40 4.99 -10.19
CA THR A 201 -16.16 4.92 -8.75
C THR A 201 -15.26 3.72 -8.45
N VAL A 202 -14.11 3.97 -7.83
CA VAL A 202 -13.05 2.96 -7.63
C VAL A 202 -13.11 2.24 -6.27
N PHE A 203 -14.08 2.58 -5.43
CA PHE A 203 -14.26 1.98 -4.11
C PHE A 203 -15.75 1.96 -3.72
N THR A 204 -16.10 1.21 -2.67
CA THR A 204 -17.43 1.23 -2.06
C THR A 204 -17.32 0.94 -0.56
N ASN A 205 -18.20 1.55 0.23
CA ASN A 205 -18.39 1.25 1.65
C ASN A 205 -19.67 0.44 1.91
N ASP A 206 -20.42 0.08 0.86
CA ASP A 206 -21.79 -0.47 0.98
C ASP A 206 -21.84 -1.82 1.70
N PHE A 207 -20.71 -2.54 1.72
CA PHE A 207 -20.57 -3.86 2.31
C PHE A 207 -19.93 -3.84 3.69
N LEU A 208 -19.48 -2.67 4.18
CA LEU A 208 -18.91 -2.55 5.52
C LEU A 208 -20.02 -2.66 6.58
N PRO A 209 -19.67 -3.11 7.81
CA PRO A 209 -20.57 -2.99 8.96
C PRO A 209 -21.06 -1.56 9.11
N ARG A 210 -22.36 -1.39 9.35
CA ARG A 210 -22.90 -0.06 9.67
C ARG A 210 -22.56 0.27 11.13
N PRO A 211 -22.25 1.54 11.43
CA PRO A 211 -22.18 2.02 12.80
C PRO A 211 -23.51 1.82 13.55
#